data_AF-A0A6I3CBI2-F1
#
_entry.id   AF-A0A6I3CBI2-F1
#
_cell.length_a   1.000
_cell.length_b   1.000
_cell.length_c   1.000
_cell.angle_alpha   90.00
_cell.angle_beta   90.00
_cell.angle_gamma   90.00
#
_symmetry.space_group_name_H-M   'P 1'
#
loop_
_entity.id
_entity.type
_entity.pdbx_description
1 polymer ?
#
loop_
_entity_poly.entity_id
_entity_poly.type
_entity_poly.pdbx_seq_one_letter_code
_entity_poly.pdbx_strand_id
1 'polypeptide(L)'
;MTVTESVLTTEERRVDDLVTELLAKYPPKSTGPVTFLGAQFDAGLAWVHFPVGHGGLGLNPKMQKLVNERVFALGAPHPVARNPIGYGMCGPTVAVWG
;
A
#
# COMPACT_ATOMS: atom_id res chain seq x y z
N MET A 1 27.99 -3.22 19.23
CA MET A 1 26.82 -2.83 18.41
C MET A 1 26.04 -4.09 18.12
N THR A 2 24.99 -4.35 18.90
CA THR A 2 24.08 -5.48 18.64
C THR A 2 23.07 -5.05 17.59
N VAL A 3 23.07 -5.75 16.46
CA VAL A 3 22.06 -5.63 15.41
C VAL A 3 20.75 -6.14 16.00
N THR A 4 19.79 -5.25 16.22
CA THR A 4 18.44 -5.62 16.62
C THR A 4 17.74 -6.17 15.37
N GLU A 5 17.73 -7.49 15.17
CA GLU A 5 16.77 -8.11 14.27
C GLU A 5 15.37 -7.87 14.85
N SER A 6 14.64 -6.90 14.29
CA SER A 6 13.24 -6.69 14.64
C SER A 6 12.43 -7.85 14.08
N VAL A 7 11.92 -8.71 14.96
CA VAL A 7 10.92 -9.71 14.58
C VAL A 7 9.67 -8.95 14.14
N LEU A 8 9.38 -8.99 12.83
CA LEU A 8 8.14 -8.44 12.29
C LEU A 8 6.95 -9.09 13.01
N THR A 9 6.04 -8.25 13.48
CA THR A 9 4.73 -8.67 13.99
C THR A 9 3.96 -9.44 12.92
N THR A 10 2.95 -10.21 13.31
CA THR A 10 2.10 -10.97 12.36
C THR A 10 1.47 -10.06 11.30
N GLU A 11 1.06 -8.85 11.67
CA GLU A 11 0.51 -7.86 10.75
C GLU A 11 1.56 -7.34 9.77
N GLU A 12 2.75 -6.99 10.26
CA GLU A 12 3.86 -6.53 9.41
C GLU A 12 4.29 -7.61 8.43
N ARG A 13 4.38 -8.88 8.86
CA ARG A 13 4.68 -10.01 7.98
C ARG A 13 3.63 -10.18 6.91
N ARG A 14 2.34 -10.11 7.27
CA ARG A 14 1.24 -10.19 6.30
C ARG A 14 1.32 -9.07 5.26
N VAL A 15 1.59 -7.84 5.69
CA VAL A 15 1.76 -6.70 4.77
C VAL A 15 2.98 -6.91 3.88
N ASP A 16 4.09 -7.39 4.43
CA ASP A 16 5.31 -7.68 3.69
C ASP A 16 5.08 -8.75 2.61
N ASP A 17 4.39 -9.84 2.94
CA ASP A 17 4.06 -10.91 2.00
C ASP A 17 3.19 -10.38 0.84
N LEU A 18 2.16 -9.59 1.14
CA LEU A 18 1.28 -8.98 0.13
C LEU A 18 2.02 -7.99 -0.78
N VAL A 19 2.93 -7.18 -0.22
CA VAL A 19 3.76 -6.26 -1.00
C VAL A 19 4.72 -7.05 -1.89
N THR A 20 5.32 -8.12 -1.38
CA THR A 20 6.18 -9.01 -2.17
C THR A 20 5.40 -9.62 -3.34
N GLU A 21 4.19 -10.10 -3.09
CA GLU A 21 3.32 -10.66 -4.14
C GLU A 21 2.93 -9.60 -5.19
N LEU A 22 2.53 -8.40 -4.75
CA LEU A 22 2.20 -7.28 -5.63
C LEU A 22 3.38 -6.96 -6.56
N LEU A 23 4.58 -6.81 -6.00
CA LEU A 23 5.77 -6.45 -6.77
C LEU A 23 6.22 -7.56 -7.72
N ALA A 24 6.02 -8.83 -7.34
CA ALA A 24 6.32 -9.97 -8.20
C ALA A 24 5.37 -10.06 -9.39
N LYS A 25 4.06 -9.83 -9.17
CA LYS A 25 3.03 -9.89 -10.23
C LYS A 25 3.00 -8.64 -11.10
N TYR A 26 3.28 -7.47 -10.52
CA TYR A 26 3.20 -6.17 -11.16
C TYR A 26 4.49 -5.36 -10.95
N PRO A 27 5.61 -5.74 -11.61
CA PRO A 27 6.86 -5.02 -11.41
C PRO A 27 6.71 -3.56 -11.86
N PRO A 28 6.98 -2.55 -11.00
CA PRO A 28 6.59 -1.17 -11.27
C PRO A 28 7.24 -0.54 -12.51
N LYS A 29 8.43 -1.02 -12.91
CA LYS A 29 9.15 -0.55 -14.10
C LYS A 29 8.56 -1.05 -15.43
N SER A 30 7.77 -2.11 -15.38
CA SER A 30 7.17 -2.75 -16.57
C SER A 30 5.64 -2.75 -16.55
N THR A 31 5.04 -2.31 -15.44
CA THR A 31 3.59 -2.21 -15.28
C THR A 31 3.16 -0.76 -15.40
N GLY A 32 2.13 -0.49 -16.20
CA GLY A 32 1.59 0.87 -16.35
C GLY A 32 1.01 1.41 -15.03
N PRO A 33 1.05 2.74 -14.79
CA PRO A 33 0.65 3.32 -13.50
C PRO A 33 -0.78 2.98 -13.06
N VAL A 34 -1.74 2.94 -13.99
CA VAL A 34 -3.15 2.61 -13.68
C VAL A 34 -3.26 1.15 -13.22
N THR A 35 -2.64 0.22 -13.95
CA THR A 35 -2.64 -1.21 -13.60
C THR A 35 -1.96 -1.45 -12.26
N PHE A 36 -0.81 -0.83 -12.01
CA PHE A 36 -0.11 -1.00 -10.74
C PHE A 36 -0.93 -0.47 -9.56
N LEU A 37 -1.46 0.75 -9.67
CA LEU A 37 -2.25 1.35 -8.59
C LEU A 37 -3.59 0.63 -8.38
N GLY A 38 -4.19 0.10 -9.44
CA GLY A 38 -5.36 -0.77 -9.35
C GLY A 38 -5.05 -2.07 -8.59
N ALA A 39 -3.97 -2.76 -8.97
CA ALA A 39 -3.53 -3.97 -8.27
C ALA A 39 -3.16 -3.71 -6.80
N GLN A 40 -2.55 -2.56 -6.50
CA GLN A 40 -2.27 -2.13 -5.14
C GLN A 40 -3.56 -1.92 -4.34
N PHE A 41 -4.59 -1.31 -4.94
CA PHE A 41 -5.90 -1.17 -4.33
C PHE A 41 -6.56 -2.53 -4.08
N ASP A 42 -6.58 -3.41 -5.08
CA ASP A 42 -7.18 -4.75 -4.96
C ASP A 42 -6.50 -5.61 -3.88
N ALA A 43 -5.18 -5.44 -3.71
CA ALA A 43 -4.40 -6.09 -2.65
C ALA A 43 -4.63 -5.50 -1.25
N GLY A 44 -5.39 -4.40 -1.12
CA GLY A 44 -5.62 -3.72 0.15
C GLY A 44 -4.47 -2.82 0.62
N LEU A 45 -3.56 -2.45 -0.29
CA LEU A 45 -2.31 -1.76 0.04
C LEU A 45 -2.34 -0.25 -0.31
N ALA A 46 -3.48 0.27 -0.79
CA ALA A 46 -3.64 1.70 -1.08
C ALA A 46 -3.82 2.52 0.20
N TRP A 47 -4.73 2.07 1.07
CA TRP A 47 -4.95 2.63 2.41
C TRP A 47 -5.13 1.47 3.38
N VAL A 48 -4.04 0.95 3.95
CA VAL A 48 -4.07 -0.29 4.77
C VAL A 48 -5.10 -0.28 5.92
N HIS A 49 -5.47 0.91 6.40
CA HIS A 49 -6.44 1.12 7.47
C HIS A 49 -7.90 1.18 7.01
N PHE A 50 -8.15 1.24 5.70
CA PHE A 50 -9.50 1.13 5.17
C PHE A 50 -10.01 -0.31 5.29
N PRO A 51 -11.34 -0.52 5.23
CA PRO A 51 -11.91 -1.86 5.19
C PRO A 51 -11.39 -2.70 4.02
N VAL A 52 -11.41 -4.02 4.19
CA VAL A 52 -11.16 -4.98 3.11
C VAL A 52 -12.15 -4.74 1.96
N GLY A 53 -11.66 -4.80 0.72
CA GLY A 53 -12.43 -4.52 -0.49
C GLY A 53 -12.50 -3.03 -0.87
N HIS A 54 -12.02 -2.13 -0.02
CA HIS A 54 -11.99 -0.67 -0.27
C HIS A 54 -10.56 -0.13 -0.36
N GLY A 55 -9.60 -0.95 -0.80
CA GLY A 55 -8.20 -0.54 -0.88
C GLY A 55 -7.41 -0.72 0.41
N GLY A 56 -8.00 -1.33 1.44
CA GLY A 56 -7.37 -1.54 2.74
C GLY A 56 -7.45 -2.97 3.27
N LEU A 57 -6.87 -3.16 4.47
CA LEU A 57 -6.79 -4.43 5.18
C LEU A 57 -7.39 -4.34 6.60
N GLY A 58 -7.93 -3.19 6.99
CA GLY A 58 -8.41 -2.90 8.34
C GLY A 58 -7.31 -2.82 9.40
N LEU A 59 -6.07 -2.53 9.01
CA LEU A 59 -4.89 -2.53 9.87
C LEU A 59 -4.58 -1.15 10.46
N ASN A 60 -3.62 -1.11 11.38
CA ASN A 60 -3.11 0.15 11.91
C ASN A 60 -2.54 1.04 10.77
N PRO A 61 -2.91 2.34 10.67
CA PRO A 61 -2.38 3.25 9.65
C PRO A 61 -0.86 3.33 9.58
N LYS A 62 -0.15 3.04 10.69
CA LYS A 62 1.32 3.00 10.73
C LYS A 62 1.91 2.00 9.73
N MET A 63 1.18 0.93 9.39
CA MET A 63 1.62 -0.08 8.43
C MET A 63 1.74 0.48 7.00
N GLN A 64 1.10 1.61 6.69
CA GLN A 64 1.21 2.24 5.37
C GLN A 64 2.66 2.63 5.05
N LYS A 65 3.46 2.94 6.07
CA LYS A 65 4.88 3.28 5.92
C LYS A 65 5.65 2.13 5.25
N LEU A 66 5.46 0.90 5.73
CA LEU A 66 6.14 -0.29 5.18
C LEU A 66 5.80 -0.49 3.70
N VAL A 67 4.51 -0.36 3.35
CA VAL A 67 4.05 -0.46 1.96
C VAL A 67 4.75 0.58 1.09
N ASN A 68 4.66 1.85 1.49
CA ASN A 68 5.19 2.97 0.73
C ASN A 68 6.70 2.86 0.53
N GLU A 69 7.45 2.55 1.59
CA GLU A 69 8.91 2.41 1.50
C GLU A 69 9.31 1.32 0.49
N ARG A 70 8.66 0.16 0.53
CA ARG A 70 8.99 -0.96 -0.36
C ARG A 70 8.60 -0.70 -1.81
N VAL A 71 7.41 -0.18 -2.09
CA VAL A 71 6.98 0.06 -3.48
C VAL A 71 7.75 1.22 -4.10
N PHE A 72 8.01 2.30 -3.35
CA PHE A 72 8.74 3.46 -3.87
C PHE A 72 10.24 3.18 -4.04
N ALA A 73 10.84 2.30 -3.24
CA ALA A 73 12.22 1.85 -3.47
C ALA A 73 12.42 1.23 -4.87
N LEU A 74 11.35 0.69 -5.48
CA LEU A 74 11.38 0.11 -6.83
C LEU A 74 10.83 1.05 -7.92
N GLY A 75 10.55 2.32 -7.57
CA GLY A 75 10.06 3.32 -8.50
C GLY A 75 8.57 3.19 -8.82
N ALA A 76 7.76 2.66 -7.90
CA ALA A 76 6.32 2.62 -8.06
C ALA A 76 5.70 4.02 -8.27
N PRO A 77 4.61 4.11 -9.06
CA PRO A 77 3.90 5.36 -9.26
C PRO A 77 3.38 5.93 -7.94
N HIS A 78 3.52 7.23 -7.75
CA HIS A 78 3.05 7.90 -6.54
C HIS A 78 1.61 8.43 -6.75
N PRO A 79 0.59 7.87 -6.08
CA PRO A 79 -0.80 8.26 -6.35
C PRO A 79 -1.12 9.69 -5.88
N VAL A 80 -0.61 10.09 -4.70
CA VAL A 80 -0.75 11.46 -4.18
C VAL A 80 -0.15 12.51 -5.11
N ALA A 81 1.00 12.23 -5.75
CA ALA A 81 1.60 13.18 -6.69
C ALA A 81 0.72 13.42 -7.93
N ARG A 82 -0.12 12.44 -8.30
CA ARG A 82 -1.05 12.55 -9.43
C ARG A 82 -2.37 13.21 -9.05
N ASN A 83 -2.95 12.87 -7.90
CA ASN A 83 -4.20 13.45 -7.43
C ASN A 83 -4.22 13.54 -5.89
N PRO A 84 -3.63 14.59 -5.30
CA PRO A 84 -3.48 14.71 -3.85
C PRO A 84 -4.83 14.89 -3.15
N ILE A 85 -5.76 15.63 -3.77
CA ILE A 85 -7.10 15.88 -3.25
C ILE A 85 -7.92 14.59 -3.25
N GLY A 86 -7.96 13.91 -4.40
CA GLY A 86 -8.70 12.66 -4.55
C GLY A 86 -8.18 11.57 -3.61
N TYR A 87 -6.86 11.41 -3.52
CA TYR A 87 -6.25 10.36 -2.71
C TYR A 87 -6.26 10.67 -1.20
N GLY A 88 -5.97 11.92 -0.83
CA GLY A 88 -5.77 12.32 0.56
C GLY A 88 -7.01 12.82 1.28
N MET A 89 -8.03 13.29 0.54
CA MET A 89 -9.25 13.86 1.13
C MET A 89 -10.50 13.13 0.66
N CYS A 90 -10.76 13.07 -0.65
CA CYS A 90 -12.01 12.50 -1.15
C CYS A 90 -12.12 10.99 -0.91
N GLY A 91 -11.05 10.23 -1.11
CA GLY A 91 -10.99 8.79 -0.84
C GLY A 91 -11.43 8.44 0.60
N PRO A 92 -10.81 9.05 1.63
CA PRO A 92 -11.27 8.92 3.01
C PRO A 92 -12.74 9.32 3.24
N THR A 93 -13.23 10.39 2.60
CA THR A 93 -14.64 10.77 2.73
C THR A 93 -15.58 9.68 2.20
N VAL A 94 -15.33 9.18 0.99
CA VAL A 94 -16.14 8.11 0.38
C VAL A 94 -16.06 6.84 1.21
N ALA A 95 -14.88 6.48 1.73
CA ALA A 95 -14.71 5.29 2.56
C ALA A 95 -15.54 5.31 3.86
N VAL A 96 -15.85 6.51 4.38
CA VAL A 96 -16.64 6.67 5.61
C VAL A 96 -18.12 6.89 5.32
N TRP A 97 -18.47 7.59 4.24
CA TRP A 97 -19.83 8.10 4.01
C TRP A 97 -20.54 7.56 2.78
N GLY A 98 -19.85 6.88 1.87
CA GLY A 98 -20.37 6.49 0.55
C GLY A 98 -20.45 7.65 -0.44
#